data_AF-A0A1V5CGY8-F1
#
_entry.id   AF-A0A1V5CGY8-F1
#
_cell.length_a   1.000
_cell.length_b   1.000
_cell.length_c   1.000
_cell.angle_alpha   90.00
_cell.angle_beta   90.00
_cell.angle_gamma   90.00
#
_symmetry.space_group_name_H-M   'P 1'
#
loop_
_entity.id
_entity.type
_entity.pdbx_description
1 polymer ?
#
loop_
_entity_poly.entity_id
_entity_poly.type
_entity_poly.pdbx_seq_one_letter_code
_entity_poly.pdbx_strand_id
1 'polypeptide(L)'
;MPAFYRYVFLCFSVLIVVIPTGCATTRPSPLTVSQVVDLSKEGVPSGEIINRMKESRASYPLEASQLARLKEQGVSDPVIDYMQQTYLTEARREQELQDRALWPGYWGPPGPWGPYDRE
;
A
#
# COMPACT_ATOMS: atom_id res chain seq x y z
N MET A 1 -31.92 -16.53 -47.39
CA MET A 1 -30.63 -16.88 -46.77
C MET A 1 -30.53 -16.30 -45.34
N PRO A 2 -31.20 -16.87 -44.31
CA PRO A 2 -31.18 -16.31 -42.94
C PRO A 2 -30.25 -17.06 -41.96
N ALA A 3 -29.65 -18.19 -42.37
CA ALA A 3 -28.87 -19.06 -41.48
C ALA A 3 -27.51 -18.46 -41.09
N PHE A 4 -26.90 -17.63 -41.95
CA PHE A 4 -25.55 -17.08 -41.72
C PHE A 4 -25.50 -16.08 -40.56
N TYR A 5 -26.55 -15.25 -40.40
CA TYR A 5 -26.62 -14.26 -39.31
C TYR A 5 -26.83 -14.90 -37.94
N ARG A 6 -27.46 -16.09 -37.85
CA ARG A 6 -27.65 -16.82 -36.58
C ARG A 6 -26.32 -17.34 -36.01
N TYR A 7 -25.40 -17.79 -36.86
CA TYR A 7 -24.08 -18.26 -36.42
C TYR A 7 -23.13 -17.11 -36.06
N VAL A 8 -23.18 -16.00 -36.80
CA VAL A 8 -22.40 -14.78 -36.47
C VAL A 8 -22.84 -14.19 -35.13
N PHE A 9 -24.15 -14.14 -34.85
CA PHE A 9 -24.68 -13.64 -33.58
C PHE A 9 -24.37 -14.59 -32.40
N LEU A 10 -24.39 -15.91 -32.62
CA LEU A 10 -24.00 -16.90 -31.61
C LEU A 10 -22.50 -16.84 -31.30
N CYS A 11 -21.62 -16.70 -32.30
CA CYS A 11 -20.18 -16.53 -32.06
C CYS A 11 -19.86 -15.23 -31.31
N PHE A 12 -20.56 -14.12 -31.61
CA PHE A 12 -20.36 -12.85 -30.91
C PHE A 12 -20.78 -12.93 -29.43
N SER A 13 -21.84 -13.69 -29.13
CA SER A 13 -22.29 -13.91 -27.74
C SER A 13 -21.36 -14.79 -26.91
N VAL A 14 -20.65 -15.74 -27.53
CA VAL A 14 -19.68 -16.62 -26.85
C VAL A 14 -18.36 -15.89 -26.57
N LEU A 15 -17.99 -14.92 -27.40
CA LEU A 15 -16.72 -14.19 -27.28
C LEU A 15 -16.70 -13.19 -26.11
N ILE A 16 -17.87 -12.74 -25.63
CA ILE A 16 -18.01 -11.79 -24.51
C ILE A 16 -17.91 -12.48 -23.13
N VAL A 17 -18.13 -13.80 -23.04
CA VAL A 17 -18.20 -14.53 -21.76
C VAL A 17 -16.83 -14.99 -21.25
N VAL A 18 -15.77 -14.93 -22.07
CA VAL A 18 -14.50 -15.63 -21.78
C VAL A 18 -13.51 -14.84 -20.91
N ILE A 19 -13.70 -13.55 -20.63
CA ILE A 19 -12.73 -12.81 -19.80
C ILE A 19 -13.45 -11.86 -18.86
N PRO A 20 -13.67 -12.29 -17.61
CA PRO A 20 -12.84 -11.70 -16.57
C PRO A 20 -12.41 -12.76 -15.54
N THR A 21 -11.29 -13.42 -15.76
CA THR A 21 -10.45 -13.91 -14.65
C THR A 21 -9.72 -12.73 -14.05
N GLY A 22 -10.47 -11.84 -13.39
CA GLY A 22 -9.89 -10.90 -12.46
C GLY A 22 -9.28 -11.69 -11.31
N CYS A 23 -7.95 -11.67 -11.18
CA CYS A 23 -7.31 -12.15 -9.96
C CYS A 23 -7.78 -11.24 -8.82
N ALA A 24 -8.77 -11.69 -8.06
CA ALA A 24 -9.01 -11.19 -6.72
C ALA A 24 -7.80 -11.59 -5.86
N THR A 25 -6.70 -10.82 -5.99
CA THR A 25 -5.59 -10.84 -5.04
C THR A 25 -6.20 -10.42 -3.71
N THR A 26 -6.42 -11.39 -2.83
CA THR A 26 -6.72 -11.15 -1.43
C THR A 26 -5.55 -10.37 -0.86
N ARG A 27 -5.76 -9.09 -0.57
CA ARG A 27 -4.72 -8.30 0.10
C ARG A 27 -4.45 -8.94 1.45
N PRO A 28 -3.18 -9.13 1.85
CA PRO A 28 -2.86 -9.56 3.20
C PRO A 28 -3.55 -8.60 4.18
N SER A 29 -4.18 -9.17 5.22
CA SER A 29 -4.86 -8.35 6.22
C SER A 29 -3.82 -7.45 6.91
N PRO A 30 -4.11 -6.15 7.07
CA PRO A 30 -3.19 -5.24 7.72
C PRO A 30 -2.96 -5.72 9.16
N LEU A 31 -1.70 -5.83 9.57
CA LEU A 31 -1.37 -6.19 10.93
C LEU A 31 -1.78 -5.01 11.83
N THR A 32 -2.58 -5.28 12.86
CA THR A 32 -3.07 -4.25 13.79
C THR A 32 -2.10 -4.04 14.94
N VAL A 33 -2.18 -2.88 15.59
CA VAL A 33 -1.33 -2.56 16.75
C VAL A 33 -1.54 -3.56 17.89
N SER A 34 -2.78 -3.97 18.15
CA SER A 34 -3.09 -4.98 19.17
C SER A 34 -2.45 -6.32 18.84
N GLN A 35 -2.48 -6.76 17.58
CA GLN A 35 -1.82 -7.98 17.16
C GLN A 35 -0.30 -7.90 17.35
N VAL A 36 0.32 -6.74 17.12
CA VAL A 36 1.76 -6.57 17.40
C VAL A 36 2.05 -6.70 18.89
N VAL A 37 1.20 -6.14 19.74
CA VAL A 37 1.31 -6.30 21.19
C VAL A 37 1.17 -7.78 21.59
N ASP A 38 0.19 -8.48 21.04
CA ASP A 38 -0.04 -9.90 21.33
C ASP A 38 1.16 -10.75 20.90
N LEU A 39 1.68 -10.56 19.68
CA LEU A 39 2.89 -11.23 19.18
C LEU A 39 4.12 -10.93 20.06
N SER A 40 4.23 -9.70 20.56
CA SER A 40 5.33 -9.32 21.46
C SER A 40 5.20 -10.03 22.81
N LYS A 41 3.98 -10.16 23.35
CA LYS A 41 3.69 -10.89 24.60
C LYS A 41 3.88 -12.40 24.46
N GLU A 42 3.59 -12.95 23.28
CA GLU A 42 3.85 -14.34 22.92
C GLU A 42 5.35 -14.66 22.79
N GLY A 43 6.22 -13.64 22.83
CA GLY A 43 7.67 -13.79 22.74
C GLY A 43 8.17 -13.98 21.31
N VAL A 44 7.37 -13.61 20.30
CA VAL A 44 7.79 -13.69 18.89
C VAL A 44 9.00 -12.79 18.66
N PRO A 45 10.06 -13.26 17.98
CA PRO A 45 11.24 -12.45 17.73
C PRO A 45 10.91 -11.16 16.97
N SER A 46 11.53 -10.05 17.37
CA SER A 46 11.27 -8.73 16.78
C SER A 46 11.45 -8.69 15.27
N GLY A 47 12.46 -9.38 14.74
CA GLY A 47 12.69 -9.49 13.29
C GLY A 47 11.54 -10.18 12.54
N GLU A 48 10.90 -11.16 13.16
CA GLU A 48 9.74 -11.85 12.57
C GLU A 48 8.49 -10.95 12.58
N ILE A 49 8.25 -10.24 13.69
CA ILE A 49 7.18 -9.25 13.78
C ILE A 49 7.36 -8.18 12.69
N ILE A 50 8.57 -7.64 12.53
CA ILE A 50 8.90 -6.64 11.50
C ILE A 50 8.66 -7.20 10.09
N ASN A 51 9.01 -8.48 9.83
CA ASN A 51 8.74 -9.09 8.53
C ASN A 51 7.24 -9.20 8.23
N ARG A 52 6.43 -9.62 9.22
CA ARG A 52 4.96 -9.64 9.08
C ARG A 52 4.41 -8.24 8.84
N MET A 53 4.96 -7.22 9.50
CA MET A 53 4.57 -5.82 9.25
C MET A 53 4.88 -5.39 7.81
N LYS A 54 6.07 -5.72 7.28
CA LYS A 54 6.45 -5.47 5.87
C LYS A 54 5.49 -6.12 4.89
N GLU A 55 5.13 -7.38 5.14
CA GLU A 55 4.20 -8.15 4.30
C GLU A 55 2.80 -7.55 4.31
N SER A 56 2.34 -7.08 5.47
CA SER A 56 1.02 -6.45 5.62
C SER A 56 0.93 -5.06 4.97
N ARG A 57 2.08 -4.40 4.72
CA ARG A 57 2.17 -3.01 4.23
C ARG A 57 1.31 -2.02 5.05
N ALA A 58 1.15 -2.28 6.34
CA ALA A 58 0.40 -1.42 7.23
C ALA A 58 1.25 -0.21 7.67
N SER A 59 0.62 0.97 7.71
CA SER A 59 1.18 2.18 8.32
C SER A 59 0.45 2.45 9.63
N TYR A 60 1.19 2.94 10.63
CA TYR A 60 0.71 3.13 11.99
C TYR A 60 0.83 4.61 12.37
N PRO A 61 -0.24 5.41 12.20
CA PRO A 61 -0.24 6.82 12.60
C PRO A 61 -0.37 6.91 14.13
N LEU A 62 0.73 6.63 14.84
CA LEU A 62 0.78 6.60 16.29
C LEU A 62 1.43 7.87 16.85
N GLU A 63 0.86 8.39 17.92
CA GLU A 63 1.48 9.46 18.69
C GLU A 63 2.64 8.96 19.54
N ALA A 64 3.57 9.84 19.90
CA ALA A 64 4.70 9.51 20.78
C ALA A 64 4.23 8.90 22.13
N SER A 65 3.11 9.38 22.67
CA SER A 65 2.51 8.85 23.89
C SER A 65 2.03 7.40 23.74
N GLN A 66 1.57 7.02 22.55
CA GLN A 66 1.14 5.65 22.23
C GLN A 66 2.34 4.73 22.01
N LEU A 67 3.41 5.22 21.37
CA LEU A 67 4.67 4.47 21.23
C LEU A 67 5.28 4.15 22.60
N ALA A 68 5.26 5.11 23.53
CA ALA A 68 5.70 4.87 24.92
C ALA A 68 4.86 3.78 25.61
N ARG A 69 3.53 3.79 25.43
CA ARG A 69 2.65 2.73 25.95
C ARG A 69 2.92 1.37 25.32
N LEU A 70 3.35 1.30 24.05
CA LEU A 70 3.73 0.04 23.42
C LEU A 70 4.99 -0.55 24.07
N LYS A 71 5.97 0.31 24.36
CA LYS A 71 7.17 -0.08 25.11
C LYS A 71 6.82 -0.63 26.50
N GLU A 72 5.95 0.05 27.23
CA GLU A 72 5.44 -0.41 28.54
C GLU A 72 4.69 -1.74 28.45
N GLN A 73 4.04 -2.02 27.32
CA GLN A 73 3.34 -3.29 27.05
C GLN A 73 4.27 -4.43 26.62
N GLY A 74 5.59 -4.18 26.55
CA GLY A 74 6.60 -5.19 26.20
C GLY A 74 6.90 -5.31 24.71
N VAL A 75 6.44 -4.37 23.89
CA VAL A 75 6.89 -4.29 22.48
C VAL A 75 8.34 -3.83 22.46
N SER A 76 9.18 -4.52 21.70
CA SER A 76 10.61 -4.23 21.65
C SER A 76 10.92 -2.94 20.87
N ASP A 77 12.02 -2.28 21.24
CA ASP A 77 12.47 -1.04 20.59
C ASP A 77 12.61 -1.19 19.05
N PRO A 78 13.18 -2.29 18.48
CA PRO A 78 13.26 -2.45 17.03
C PRO A 78 11.91 -2.46 16.31
N VAL A 79 10.86 -2.98 16.95
CA VAL A 79 9.50 -3.01 16.39
C VAL A 79 8.88 -1.62 16.42
N ILE A 80 9.06 -0.90 17.53
CA ILE A 80 8.61 0.49 17.70
C ILE A 80 9.30 1.41 16.69
N ASP A 81 10.62 1.29 16.55
CA ASP A 81 11.41 2.05 15.58
C ASP A 81 10.91 1.80 14.15
N TYR A 82 10.63 0.54 13.83
CA TYR A 82 10.08 0.18 12.52
C TYR A 82 8.68 0.77 12.27
N MET A 83 7.80 0.78 13.28
CA MET A 83 6.49 1.45 13.19
C MET A 83 6.65 2.95 12.87
N GLN A 84 7.53 3.63 13.60
CA GLN A 84 7.77 5.06 13.44
C GLN A 84 8.39 5.38 12.07
N GLN A 85 9.39 4.61 11.65
CA GLN A 85 10.05 4.81 10.36
C GLN A 85 9.08 4.62 9.18
N THR A 86 8.19 3.64 9.26
CA THR A 86 7.17 3.39 8.24
C THR A 86 6.23 4.58 8.11
N TYR A 87 5.74 5.11 9.23
CA TYR A 87 4.87 6.29 9.22
C TYR A 87 5.56 7.53 8.62
N LEU A 88 6.81 7.81 9.02
CA LEU A 88 7.57 8.94 8.48
C LEU A 88 7.83 8.82 6.97
N THR A 89 8.05 7.59 6.49
CA THR A 89 8.28 7.31 5.07
C THR A 89 7.02 7.60 4.26
N GLU A 90 5.85 7.17 4.74
CA GLU A 90 4.58 7.44 4.08
C GLU A 90 4.22 8.93 4.10
N ALA A 91 4.43 9.61 5.23
CA ALA A 91 4.22 11.06 5.33
C ALA A 91 5.10 11.85 4.35
N ARG A 92 6.39 11.47 4.22
CA ARG A 92 7.29 12.06 3.23
C ARG A 92 6.80 11.82 1.81
N ARG A 93 6.42 10.58 1.49
CA ARG A 93 5.91 10.22 0.16
C ARG A 93 4.69 11.04 -0.20
N GLU A 94 3.77 11.21 0.74
CA GLU A 94 2.58 12.04 0.54
C GLU A 94 2.96 13.49 0.25
N GLN A 95 3.89 14.05 1.02
CA GLN A 95 4.40 15.41 0.77
C GLN A 95 5.03 15.52 -0.63
N GLU A 96 5.86 14.58 -1.04
CA GLU A 96 6.46 14.56 -2.39
C GLU A 96 5.38 14.52 -3.49
N LEU A 97 4.30 13.74 -3.28
CA LEU A 97 3.16 13.71 -4.20
C LEU A 97 2.46 15.06 -4.26
N GLN A 98 2.28 15.73 -3.12
CA GLN A 98 1.67 17.07 -3.04
C GLN A 98 2.56 18.14 -3.68
N ASP A 99 3.86 18.14 -3.41
CA ASP A 99 4.81 19.08 -4.00
C ASP A 99 4.88 18.90 -5.52
N ARG A 100 4.94 17.65 -5.96
CA ARG A 100 4.91 17.30 -7.39
C ARG A 100 3.59 17.69 -8.04
N ALA A 101 2.47 17.47 -7.35
CA ALA A 101 1.16 17.93 -7.77
C ALA A 101 1.15 19.47 -7.92
N LEU A 102 1.64 20.21 -6.95
CA LEU A 102 1.65 21.68 -7.00
C LEU A 102 2.65 22.25 -8.03
N TRP A 103 3.51 21.42 -8.61
CA TRP A 103 4.53 21.87 -9.55
C TRP A 103 3.92 22.40 -10.87
N PRO A 104 4.31 23.62 -11.33
CA PRO A 104 3.82 24.22 -12.57
C PRO A 104 4.24 23.44 -13.83
N GLY A 105 3.42 22.45 -14.19
CA GLY A 105 3.62 21.60 -15.36
C GLY A 105 3.34 20.11 -15.13
N TYR A 106 2.95 19.71 -13.91
CA TYR A 106 2.50 18.34 -13.64
C TYR A 106 1.13 18.00 -14.28
N TRP A 107 0.27 19.01 -14.47
CA TRP A 107 -1.08 18.86 -15.05
C TRP A 107 -1.24 19.43 -16.47
N GLY A 108 -0.16 19.86 -17.12
CA GLY A 108 -0.20 20.55 -18.42
C GLY A 108 0.97 20.17 -19.32
N PRO A 109 0.97 20.57 -20.61
CA PRO A 109 2.11 20.36 -21.51
C PRO A 109 3.37 20.95 -20.88
N PRO A 110 4.54 20.28 -20.98
CA PRO A 110 5.77 20.79 -20.41
C PRO A 110 6.04 22.21 -20.93
N GLY A 111 6.01 23.19 -20.02
CA GLY A 111 6.30 24.59 -20.33
C GLY A 111 7.82 24.83 -20.45
N PRO A 112 8.24 26.00 -20.95
CA PRO A 112 9.66 26.35 -21.09
C PRO A 112 10.47 26.40 -19.77
N TRP A 113 9.80 26.32 -18.64
CA TRP A 113 10.36 26.44 -17.29
C TRP A 113 10.35 25.09 -16.53
N GLY A 114 10.49 23.97 -17.27
CA GLY A 114 10.72 22.64 -16.70
C GLY A 114 11.96 22.61 -15.81
N PRO A 115 12.03 21.71 -14.80
CA PRO A 115 13.17 21.69 -13.90
C PRO A 115 14.40 21.32 -14.72
N TYR A 116 15.34 22.25 -14.83
CA TYR A 116 16.72 21.89 -15.13
C TYR A 116 17.18 21.04 -13.94
N ASP A 117 17.25 19.74 -14.19
CA ASP A 117 18.06 18.76 -13.52
C ASP A 117 19.22 19.43 -12.76
N ARG A 118 19.08 19.46 -11.43
CA ARG A 118 20.21 19.69 -10.54
C ARG A 118 20.80 18.33 -10.20
N GLU A 119 21.89 18.05 -10.92
CA GLU A 119 22.98 17.11 -10.60
C GLU A 119 22.72 15.61 -10.79
#